data_AF-A0A7R8VYV2-F1
#
_entry.id   AF-A0A7R8VYV2-F1
#
_cell.length_a   1.000
_cell.length_b   1.000
_cell.length_c   1.000
_cell.angle_alpha   90.00
_cell.angle_beta   90.00
_cell.angle_gamma   90.00
#
_symmetry.space_group_name_H-M   'P 1'
#
loop_
_entity.id
_entity.type
_entity.pdbx_description
1 polymer ?
#
loop_
_entity_poly.entity_id
_entity_poly.type
_entity_poly.pdbx_seq_one_letter_code
_entity_poly.pdbx_strand_id
1 'polypeptide(L)'
;MVDISEGSKIAEFYKGQTLFITGASGFMGKVLLEKILYACPGIVKIYILVRPKRGKSPQTRLEEMAKLPLFHRVRKERPHAFEKVVLVNGDVTMEDLGLSSKDRSLLEKEVTVVFHSAATLRLEAILKDAVEMNLNGTWRMLQLCKKMSRLKVGTT
;
A
#
# COMPACT_ATOMS: atom_id res chain seq x y z
N MET A 1 9.91 32.79 6.40
CA MET A 1 10.25 31.50 7.01
C MET A 1 9.01 31.01 7.72
N VAL A 2 8.38 29.94 7.25
CA VAL A 2 7.25 29.33 7.96
C VAL A 2 7.84 28.41 9.02
N ASP A 3 7.50 28.67 10.27
CA ASP A 3 7.89 27.89 11.44
C ASP A 3 7.45 26.42 11.27
N ILE A 4 8.39 25.47 11.31
CA ILE A 4 8.14 24.02 11.21
C ILE A 4 8.07 23.40 12.63
N SER A 5 7.67 24.19 13.63
CA SER A 5 7.71 23.79 15.04
C SER A 5 6.43 23.14 15.57
N GLU A 6 5.37 23.01 14.75
CA GLU A 6 4.24 22.10 15.03
C GLU A 6 4.32 20.88 14.10
N GLY A 7 4.37 19.68 14.69
CA GLY A 7 4.38 18.42 13.96
C GLY A 7 3.17 18.32 13.02
N SER A 8 3.37 17.77 11.82
CA SER A 8 2.24 17.56 10.90
C SER A 8 1.21 16.61 11.54
N LYS A 9 -0.03 17.09 11.75
CA LYS A 9 -1.16 16.25 12.22
C LYS A 9 -1.31 14.95 11.43
N ILE A 10 -0.98 14.98 10.14
CA ILE A 10 -0.93 13.80 9.28
C ILE A 10 0.15 12.82 9.76
N ALA A 11 1.38 13.30 9.97
CA ALA A 11 2.48 12.47 10.46
C ALA A 11 2.20 11.91 11.87
N GLU A 12 1.52 12.67 12.72
CA GLU A 12 1.07 12.22 14.04
C GLU A 12 0.03 11.10 13.95
N PHE A 13 -0.99 11.23 13.10
CA PHE A 13 -1.97 10.17 12.87
C PHE A 13 -1.28 8.87 12.39
N TYR A 14 -0.31 9.00 11.48
CA TYR A 14 0.42 7.85 10.92
C TYR A 14 1.51 7.29 11.84
N LYS A 15 1.82 7.95 12.95
CA LYS A 15 2.77 7.44 13.95
C LYS A 15 2.23 6.16 14.57
N GLY A 16 3.06 5.10 14.60
CA GLY A 16 2.68 3.80 15.15
C GLY A 16 1.72 2.98 14.29
N GLN A 17 1.38 3.44 13.07
CA GLN A 17 0.43 2.75 12.20
C GLN A 17 1.11 1.69 11.32
N THR A 18 0.30 0.71 10.91
CA THR A 18 0.66 -0.32 9.94
C THR A 18 -0.29 -0.22 8.75
N LEU A 19 0.26 0.02 7.57
CA LEU A 19 -0.53 0.30 6.37
C LEU A 19 -0.64 -0.96 5.51
N PHE A 20 -1.75 -1.10 4.81
CA PHE A 20 -1.89 -2.02 3.68
C PHE A 20 -2.26 -1.25 2.42
N ILE A 21 -1.46 -1.38 1.37
CA ILE A 21 -1.62 -0.64 0.12
C ILE A 21 -1.79 -1.63 -1.02
N THR A 22 -2.88 -1.47 -1.78
CA THR A 22 -3.04 -2.12 -3.10
C THR A 22 -2.81 -1.09 -4.20
N GLY A 23 -2.24 -1.53 -5.33
CA GLY A 23 -1.94 -0.63 -6.44
C GLY A 23 -0.69 0.23 -6.25
N ALA A 24 0.16 -0.06 -5.25
CA ALA A 24 1.39 0.70 -4.99
C ALA A 24 2.37 0.69 -6.17
N SER A 25 2.32 -0.33 -7.04
CA SER A 25 3.12 -0.37 -8.28
C SER A 25 2.57 0.49 -9.41
N GLY A 26 1.38 1.09 -9.26
CA GLY A 26 0.80 2.05 -10.22
C GLY A 26 1.52 3.40 -10.19
N PHE A 27 1.00 4.40 -10.91
CA PHE A 27 1.56 5.75 -10.86
C PHE A 27 1.26 6.42 -9.51
N MET A 28 -0.01 6.64 -9.20
CA MET A 28 -0.46 7.26 -7.95
C MET A 28 -0.03 6.47 -6.71
N GLY A 29 -0.03 5.13 -6.79
CA GLY A 29 0.43 4.29 -5.70
C GLY A 29 1.90 4.50 -5.31
N LYS A 30 2.79 4.76 -6.29
CA LYS A 30 4.19 5.09 -5.99
C LYS A 30 4.33 6.47 -5.38
N VAL A 31 3.54 7.44 -5.84
CA VAL A 31 3.53 8.80 -5.27
C VAL A 31 3.06 8.77 -3.82
N LEU A 32 1.99 8.03 -3.54
CA LEU A 32 1.51 7.79 -2.18
C LEU A 32 2.61 7.16 -1.32
N LEU A 33 3.25 6.09 -1.81
CA LEU A 33 4.32 5.41 -1.09
C LEU A 33 5.49 6.35 -0.79
N GLU A 34 5.95 7.14 -1.77
CA GLU A 34 7.03 8.12 -1.57
C GLU A 34 6.67 9.11 -0.48
N LYS A 35 5.47 9.71 -0.57
CA LYS A 35 5.02 10.74 0.36
C LYS A 35 4.94 10.21 1.79
N ILE A 36 4.41 9.00 1.95
CA ILE A 36 4.28 8.32 3.24
C ILE A 36 5.65 7.99 3.82
N LEU A 37 6.54 7.39 3.03
CA LEU A 37 7.90 7.05 3.47
C LEU A 37 8.71 8.29 3.86
N TYR A 38 8.50 9.42 3.20
CA TYR A 38 9.20 10.67 3.48
C TYR A 38 8.63 11.45 4.66
N ALA A 39 7.32 11.71 4.63
CA ALA A 39 6.65 12.64 5.55
C ALA A 39 6.16 11.97 6.84
N CYS A 40 6.00 10.65 6.86
CA CYS A 40 5.47 9.90 8.00
C CYS A 40 6.51 8.89 8.54
N PRO A 41 7.65 9.36 9.09
CA PRO A 41 8.71 8.46 9.57
C PRO A 41 8.28 7.61 10.77
N GLY A 42 7.16 7.93 11.44
CA GLY A 42 6.62 7.17 12.56
C GLY A 42 5.85 5.90 12.17
N ILE A 43 5.62 5.62 10.88
CA ILE A 43 4.97 4.38 10.43
C ILE A 43 5.84 3.18 10.78
N VAL A 44 5.19 2.12 11.25
CA VAL A 44 5.86 0.89 11.69
C VAL A 44 6.11 -0.02 10.50
N LYS A 45 5.11 -0.24 9.65
CA LYS A 45 5.17 -1.20 8.56
C LYS A 45 4.20 -0.85 7.43
N ILE A 46 4.56 -1.19 6.20
CA ILE A 46 3.74 -0.99 5.01
C ILE A 46 3.67 -2.30 4.23
N TYR A 47 2.52 -2.97 4.28
CA TYR A 47 2.21 -4.09 3.44
C TYR A 47 1.78 -3.62 2.05
N ILE A 48 2.35 -4.21 1.00
CA ILE A 48 1.97 -3.93 -0.38
C ILE A 48 1.52 -5.21 -1.06
N LEU A 49 0.28 -5.21 -1.55
CA LEU A 49 -0.22 -6.29 -2.40
C LEU A 49 0.44 -6.23 -3.77
N VAL A 50 1.12 -7.30 -4.17
CA VAL A 50 1.75 -7.43 -5.47
C VAL A 50 1.25 -8.67 -6.21
N ARG A 51 0.83 -8.45 -7.45
CA ARG A 51 0.51 -9.56 -8.36
C ARG A 51 1.78 -10.34 -8.69
N PRO A 52 1.77 -11.68 -8.62
CA PRO A 52 2.87 -12.50 -9.10
C PRO A 52 3.18 -12.18 -10.56
N LYS A 53 4.47 -12.10 -10.91
CA LYS A 53 4.91 -11.94 -12.30
C LYS A 53 6.01 -12.96 -12.58
N ARG A 54 5.89 -13.68 -13.69
CA ARG A 54 6.92 -14.65 -14.12
C ARG A 54 8.27 -13.94 -14.26
N GLY A 55 9.33 -14.57 -13.74
CA GLY A 55 10.72 -14.15 -13.94
C GLY A 55 11.25 -13.04 -13.04
N LYS A 56 10.49 -12.52 -12.06
CA LYS A 56 11.01 -11.59 -11.04
C LYS A 56 10.45 -11.90 -9.66
N SER A 57 11.33 -11.97 -8.66
CA SER A 57 10.89 -12.05 -7.26
C SER A 57 10.21 -10.74 -6.85
N PRO A 58 9.29 -10.78 -5.85
CA PRO A 58 8.75 -9.56 -5.24
C PRO A 58 9.87 -8.61 -4.79
N GLN A 59 10.92 -9.13 -4.15
CA GLN A 59 12.04 -8.37 -3.61
C GLN A 59 12.77 -7.58 -4.71
N THR A 60 13.09 -8.21 -5.83
CA THR A 60 13.71 -7.52 -6.97
C THR A 60 12.82 -6.39 -7.50
N ARG A 61 11.49 -6.57 -7.51
CA ARG A 61 10.56 -5.50 -7.92
C ARG A 61 10.54 -4.34 -6.94
N LEU A 62 10.68 -4.60 -5.64
CA LEU A 62 10.79 -3.55 -4.62
C LEU A 62 12.08 -2.75 -4.82
N GLU A 63 13.21 -3.43 -5.03
CA GLU A 63 14.50 -2.80 -5.28
C GLU A 63 14.50 -1.94 -6.54
N GLU A 64 13.93 -2.44 -7.64
CA GLU A 64 13.76 -1.69 -8.88
C GLU A 64 12.88 -0.45 -8.67
N MET A 65 11.77 -0.61 -7.95
CA MET A 65 10.88 0.51 -7.61
C MET A 65 11.61 1.54 -6.74
N ALA A 66 12.35 1.10 -5.73
CA ALA A 66 13.09 1.95 -4.82
C ALA A 66 14.18 2.76 -5.52
N LYS A 67 14.72 2.29 -6.66
CA LYS A 67 15.73 2.99 -7.48
C LYS A 67 15.16 4.08 -8.40
N LEU A 68 13.84 4.14 -8.61
CA LEU A 68 13.22 5.15 -9.48
C LEU A 68 13.55 6.58 -9.03
N PRO A 69 13.65 7.56 -9.94
CA PRO A 69 13.94 8.96 -9.61
C PRO A 69 12.96 9.56 -8.59
N LEU A 70 11.69 9.13 -8.62
CA LEU A 70 10.66 9.53 -7.66
C LEU A 70 11.11 9.33 -6.21
N PHE A 71 11.81 8.23 -5.91
CA PHE A 71 12.26 7.91 -4.56
C PHE A 71 13.66 8.44 -4.24
N HIS A 72 14.27 9.24 -5.11
CA HIS A 72 15.63 9.78 -4.91
C HIS A 72 15.75 10.50 -3.56
N ARG A 73 14.78 11.37 -3.24
CA ARG A 73 14.75 12.10 -1.97
C ARG A 73 14.62 11.15 -0.78
N VAL A 74 13.73 10.16 -0.84
CA VAL A 74 13.57 9.14 0.21
C VAL A 74 14.88 8.38 0.44
N ARG A 75 15.55 7.93 -0.63
CA ARG A 75 16.85 7.23 -0.49
C ARG A 75 17.93 8.11 0.15
N LYS A 76 17.97 9.40 -0.20
CA LYS A 76 18.98 10.34 0.29
C LYS A 76 18.75 10.75 1.75
N GLU A 77 17.51 11.07 2.11
CA GLU A 77 17.18 11.70 3.39
C GLU A 77 16.57 10.72 4.41
N ARG A 78 16.07 9.57 3.94
CA ARG A 78 15.43 8.52 4.74
C ARG A 78 15.89 7.12 4.28
N PRO A 79 17.19 6.80 4.34
CA PRO A 79 17.77 5.60 3.71
C PRO A 79 17.13 4.28 4.17
N HIS A 80 16.69 4.19 5.42
CA HIS A 80 16.05 2.99 6.01
C HIS A 80 14.52 2.92 5.80
N ALA A 81 13.90 3.90 5.13
CA ALA A 81 12.45 3.96 5.03
C ALA A 81 11.87 2.73 4.30
N PHE A 82 12.56 2.22 3.29
CA PHE A 82 12.13 1.05 2.52
C PHE A 82 12.17 -0.26 3.30
N GLU A 83 12.92 -0.36 4.40
CA GLU A 83 12.96 -1.55 5.26
C GLU A 83 11.60 -1.85 5.91
N LYS A 84 10.73 -0.83 5.98
CA LYS A 84 9.36 -0.95 6.49
C LYS A 84 8.40 -1.60 5.50
N VAL A 85 8.82 -1.75 4.24
CA VAL A 85 7.96 -2.25 3.16
C VAL A 85 8.03 -3.77 3.10
N VAL A 86 6.88 -4.42 3.27
CA VAL A 86 6.73 -5.87 3.16
C VAL A 86 5.78 -6.17 2.00
N LEU A 87 6.24 -7.01 1.07
CA LEU A 87 5.41 -7.42 -0.05
C LEU A 87 4.61 -8.66 0.30
N VAL A 88 3.33 -8.65 -0.06
CA VAL A 88 2.41 -9.78 0.05
C VAL A 88 1.88 -10.13 -1.33
N ASN A 89 1.94 -11.42 -1.67
CA ASN A 89 1.47 -11.89 -2.97
C ASN A 89 -0.06 -11.92 -2.99
N GLY A 90 -0.65 -11.42 -4.07
CA GLY A 90 -2.08 -11.53 -4.30
C GLY A 90 -2.58 -10.67 -5.46
N ASP A 91 -3.86 -10.79 -5.76
CA ASP A 91 -4.55 -10.08 -6.83
C ASP A 91 -5.99 -9.75 -6.38
N VAL A 92 -6.41 -8.51 -6.59
CA VAL A 92 -7.74 -8.03 -6.17
C VAL A 92 -8.88 -8.71 -6.93
N THR A 93 -8.59 -9.29 -8.10
CA THR A 93 -9.56 -10.06 -8.90
C THR A 93 -9.76 -11.50 -8.38
N MET A 94 -8.93 -11.97 -7.46
CA MET A 94 -8.99 -13.33 -6.92
C MET A 94 -9.82 -13.37 -5.64
N GLU A 95 -10.45 -14.52 -5.37
CA GLU A 95 -11.09 -14.79 -4.08
C GLU A 95 -10.08 -14.60 -2.93
N ASP A 96 -10.54 -13.98 -1.84
CA ASP A 96 -9.70 -13.58 -0.70
C ASP A 96 -8.41 -12.83 -1.11
N LEU A 97 -8.49 -12.10 -2.23
CA LEU A 97 -7.38 -11.36 -2.85
C LEU A 97 -6.20 -12.26 -3.26
N GLY A 98 -6.39 -13.58 -3.38
CA GLY A 98 -5.32 -14.53 -3.65
C GLY A 98 -4.25 -14.61 -2.56
N LEU A 99 -4.57 -14.15 -1.34
CA LEU A 99 -3.66 -14.18 -0.20
C LEU A 99 -3.51 -15.59 0.34
N SER A 100 -2.31 -15.91 0.83
CA SER A 100 -2.13 -17.11 1.66
C SER A 100 -2.85 -16.94 3.00
N SER A 101 -3.26 -18.04 3.64
CA SER A 101 -3.89 -17.99 4.97
C SER A 101 -3.00 -17.29 6.01
N LYS A 102 -1.67 -17.44 5.88
CA LYS A 102 -0.67 -16.79 6.72
C LYS A 102 -0.69 -15.26 6.52
N ASP A 103 -0.58 -14.81 5.28
CA ASP A 103 -0.55 -13.37 4.96
C ASP A 103 -1.89 -12.72 5.30
N ARG A 104 -3.00 -13.39 5.03
CA ARG A 104 -4.34 -12.95 5.42
C ARG A 104 -4.42 -12.71 6.93
N SER A 105 -4.06 -13.70 7.74
CA SER A 105 -4.11 -13.57 9.21
C SER A 105 -3.18 -12.46 9.72
N LEU A 106 -2.03 -12.28 9.09
CA LEU A 106 -1.10 -11.19 9.40
C LEU A 106 -1.75 -9.81 9.14
N LEU A 107 -2.37 -9.63 7.97
CA LEU A 107 -3.04 -8.38 7.61
C LEU A 107 -4.22 -8.08 8.53
N GLU A 108 -5.05 -9.08 8.85
CA GLU A 108 -6.21 -8.96 9.75
C GLU A 108 -5.81 -8.52 11.18
N LYS A 109 -4.62 -8.93 11.65
CA LYS A 109 -4.12 -8.64 13.01
C LYS A 109 -3.34 -7.34 13.12
N GLU A 110 -2.60 -6.96 12.08
CA GLU A 110 -1.64 -5.86 12.18
C GLU A 110 -2.11 -4.55 11.54
N VAL A 111 -2.91 -4.61 10.47
CA VAL A 111 -3.22 -3.43 9.66
C VAL A 111 -4.16 -2.49 10.40
N THR A 112 -3.80 -1.20 10.37
CA THR A 112 -4.59 -0.13 10.97
C THR A 112 -5.12 0.87 9.95
N VAL A 113 -4.49 0.97 8.76
CA VAL A 113 -4.95 1.84 7.67
C VAL A 113 -4.83 1.11 6.33
N VAL A 114 -5.85 1.24 5.49
CA VAL A 114 -5.89 0.63 4.15
C VAL A 114 -5.97 1.70 3.08
N PHE A 115 -5.10 1.60 2.09
CA PHE A 115 -5.19 2.35 0.83
C PHE A 115 -5.53 1.38 -0.31
N HIS A 116 -6.75 1.49 -0.83
CA HIS A 116 -7.16 0.74 -2.00
C HIS A 116 -7.03 1.60 -3.26
N SER A 117 -6.00 1.34 -4.07
CA SER A 117 -5.74 2.06 -5.32
C SER A 117 -5.43 1.11 -6.49
N ALA A 118 -5.69 -0.18 -6.33
CA ALA A 118 -5.65 -1.14 -7.43
C ALA A 118 -6.94 -1.02 -8.25
N ALA A 119 -6.83 -0.47 -9.46
CA ALA A 119 -7.93 -0.35 -10.41
C ALA A 119 -7.41 -0.44 -11.85
N THR A 120 -8.29 -0.78 -12.79
CA THR A 120 -8.06 -0.53 -14.21
C THR A 120 -8.66 0.83 -14.57
N LEU A 121 -7.86 1.65 -15.25
CA LEU A 121 -8.27 2.97 -15.78
C LEU A 121 -8.41 2.95 -17.30
N ARG A 122 -8.31 1.76 -17.92
CA ARG A 122 -8.45 1.59 -19.37
C ARG A 122 -9.91 1.81 -19.72
N LEU A 123 -10.22 2.91 -20.41
CA LEU A 123 -11.57 3.24 -20.84
C LEU A 123 -12.07 2.24 -21.90
N GLU A 124 -11.14 1.63 -22.63
CA GLU A 124 -11.42 0.63 -23.67
C GLU A 124 -11.48 -0.81 -23.11
N ALA A 125 -11.37 -0.99 -21.79
CA ALA A 125 -11.51 -2.31 -21.20
C ALA A 125 -12.93 -2.86 -21.40
N ILE A 126 -13.04 -4.16 -21.63
CA ILE A 126 -14.33 -4.85 -21.66
C ILE A 126 -14.99 -4.66 -20.29
N LEU A 127 -16.28 -4.30 -20.26
CA LEU A 127 -17.02 -4.00 -19.03
C LEU A 127 -16.82 -5.06 -17.95
N LYS A 128 -16.77 -6.35 -18.33
CA LYS A 128 -16.52 -7.46 -17.42
C LYS A 128 -15.22 -7.31 -16.63
N ASP A 129 -14.12 -6.94 -17.29
CA ASP A 129 -12.82 -6.77 -16.64
C ASP A 129 -12.81 -5.54 -15.72
N ALA A 130 -13.48 -4.46 -16.14
CA ALA A 130 -13.63 -3.26 -15.32
C ALA A 130 -14.46 -3.53 -14.06
N VAL A 131 -15.57 -4.25 -14.19
CA VAL A 131 -16.40 -4.68 -13.05
C VAL A 131 -15.60 -5.60 -12.13
N GLU A 132 -14.90 -6.57 -12.68
CA GLU A 132 -14.12 -7.53 -11.89
C GLU A 132 -13.02 -6.85 -11.07
N MET A 133 -12.28 -5.93 -11.68
CA MET A 133 -11.17 -5.26 -11.01
C MET A 133 -11.64 -4.13 -10.08
N ASN A 134 -12.56 -3.26 -10.52
CA ASN A 134 -12.88 -2.03 -9.81
C ASN A 134 -14.07 -2.18 -8.84
N LEU A 135 -15.05 -3.03 -9.16
CA LEU A 135 -16.21 -3.26 -8.28
C LEU A 135 -15.97 -4.47 -7.37
N ASN A 136 -15.77 -5.65 -7.98
CA ASN A 136 -15.60 -6.88 -7.21
C ASN A 136 -14.29 -6.85 -6.41
N GLY A 137 -13.22 -6.30 -6.98
CA GLY A 137 -11.96 -6.07 -6.26
C GLY A 137 -12.12 -5.19 -5.02
N THR A 138 -12.86 -4.09 -5.12
CA THR A 138 -13.20 -3.24 -3.97
C THR A 138 -14.06 -3.99 -2.95
N TRP A 139 -15.05 -4.77 -3.40
CA TRP A 139 -15.87 -5.59 -2.51
C TRP A 139 -15.03 -6.59 -1.70
N ARG A 140 -14.11 -7.32 -2.34
CA ARG A 140 -13.22 -8.27 -1.66
C ARG A 140 -12.30 -7.58 -0.66
N MET A 141 -11.79 -6.40 -1.02
CA MET A 141 -11.01 -5.56 -0.09
C MET A 141 -11.83 -5.18 1.14
N LEU A 142 -13.09 -4.78 0.97
CA LEU A 142 -13.99 -4.47 2.09
C LEU A 142 -14.25 -5.70 2.96
N GLN A 143 -14.39 -6.89 2.38
CA GLN A 143 -14.54 -8.13 3.16
C GLN A 143 -13.30 -8.44 4.02
N LEU A 144 -12.09 -8.18 3.50
CA LEU A 144 -10.88 -8.28 4.31
C LEU A 144 -10.85 -7.22 5.41
N CYS A 145 -11.16 -5.95 5.09
CA CYS A 145 -11.17 -4.85 6.05
C CYS A 145 -12.13 -5.13 7.23
N LYS A 146 -13.29 -5.74 6.99
CA LYS A 146 -14.24 -6.12 8.05
C LYS A 146 -13.64 -7.07 9.10
N LYS A 147 -12.61 -7.83 8.72
CA LYS A 147 -11.91 -8.77 9.60
C LYS A 147 -10.69 -8.13 10.29
N MET A 148 -10.32 -6.91 9.93
CA MET A 148 -9.20 -6.19 10.53
C MET A 148 -9.61 -5.55 11.85
N SER A 149 -9.08 -6.08 12.97
CA SER A 149 -9.48 -5.68 14.32
C SER A 149 -8.96 -4.31 14.79
N ARG A 150 -8.00 -3.72 14.06
CA ARG A 150 -7.28 -2.51 14.47
C ARG A 150 -7.44 -1.33 13.52
N LEU A 151 -8.41 -1.40 12.58
CA LEU A 151 -8.65 -0.31 11.64
C LEU A 151 -8.95 0.98 12.39
N LYS A 152 -8.32 2.07 11.94
CA LYS A 152 -8.51 3.41 12.48
C LYS A 152 -9.05 4.33 11.40
N VAL A 153 -9.92 5.24 11.82
CA VAL A 153 -10.40 6.34 11.00
C VAL A 153 -9.53 7.56 11.31
N GLY A 154 -9.03 8.22 10.26
CA GLY A 154 -8.37 9.52 10.41
C GLY A 154 -9.41 10.56 10.81
N THR A 155 -9.42 10.97 12.07
CA THR A 155 -10.15 12.17 12.50
C THR A 155 -9.22 13.35 12.25
N THR A 156 -9.41 14.03 11.11
CA THR A 156 -8.85 15.35 10.83
C THR A 156 -9.43 16.39 11.78
#